data_AF-A0A4P2Q1G6-F1
#
_entry.id   AF-A0A4P2Q1G6-F1
#
_cell.length_a   1.000
_cell.length_b   1.000
_cell.length_c   1.000
_cell.angle_alpha   90.00
_cell.angle_beta   90.00
_cell.angle_gamma   90.00
#
_symmetry.space_group_name_H-M   'P 1'
#
loop_
_entity.id
_entity.type
_entity.pdbx_description
1 polymer ?
#
loop_
_entity_poly.entity_id
_entity_poly.type
_entity_poly.pdbx_seq_one_letter_code
_entity_poly.pdbx_strand_id
1 'polypeptide(L)'
;MPAQASGPGPGRGSTPDRSGSLSGTGNAIAVDGNASAPRGSTLAGAPSAARWLIAGAAAVVAIVLGAALLRDDASLATLEAAARAERAATAGSGPRRPVAPPPRDAAPADELAAATAGGVLALEALGARYPKDPSIFRVLMLRHALPPPYHAAALAAAKRLLELDPGAAADGDVQRVVLSAAAGPPEAAAAALDLMASGMGSHGPDLLYDLATGSSAVKTGNAAMKERAAKRLGEAAVLERATPALRIAQELRLARSCKARQPLLERAAADGDRRALDVLSSLVSSKSKGCGFLGLSRCAAPCASIAKEIKAAMSAIEARTGPSPGAAEAPASR
;
A
#
# COMPACT_ATOMS: atom_id res chain seq x y z
N MET A 1 -30.36 13.19 -52.94
CA MET A 1 -29.41 13.62 -53.98
C MET A 1 -28.08 13.92 -53.31
N PRO A 2 -26.98 13.20 -53.67
CA PRO A 2 -25.69 13.30 -53.01
C PRO A 2 -24.76 14.31 -53.73
N ALA A 3 -23.87 14.94 -52.97
CA ALA A 3 -22.70 15.63 -53.52
C ALA A 3 -21.44 14.95 -52.98
N GLN A 4 -20.78 14.20 -53.87
CA GLN A 4 -19.44 13.66 -53.69
C GLN A 4 -18.42 14.80 -53.80
N ALA A 5 -17.39 14.80 -52.96
CA ALA A 5 -16.16 15.53 -53.21
C ALA A 5 -14.97 14.61 -52.94
N SER A 6 -14.36 14.19 -54.04
CA SER A 6 -13.13 13.41 -54.12
C SER A 6 -11.92 14.32 -53.90
N GLY A 7 -10.91 13.85 -53.17
CA GLY A 7 -9.60 14.49 -53.08
C GLY A 7 -8.50 13.46 -52.80
N PRO A 8 -7.61 13.16 -53.75
CA PRO A 8 -6.46 12.28 -53.54
C PRO A 8 -5.21 13.11 -53.18
N GLY A 9 -4.42 12.64 -52.23
CA GLY A 9 -3.10 13.20 -51.94
C GLY A 9 -2.18 12.19 -51.25
N PRO A 10 -1.31 11.46 -51.97
CA PRO A 10 -0.29 10.63 -51.36
C PRO A 10 0.93 11.49 -51.02
N GLY A 11 1.09 11.83 -49.74
CA GLY A 11 2.31 12.41 -49.21
C GLY A 11 3.37 11.34 -48.97
N ARG A 12 4.25 11.11 -49.95
CA ARG A 12 5.52 10.41 -49.79
C ARG A 12 6.45 11.26 -48.92
N GLY A 13 6.62 10.89 -47.65
CA GLY A 13 7.66 11.41 -46.76
C GLY A 13 8.85 10.45 -46.70
N SER A 14 9.96 10.87 -47.28
CA SER A 14 11.24 10.18 -47.32
C SER A 14 11.86 10.03 -45.93
N THR A 15 12.23 8.80 -45.55
CA THR A 15 13.13 8.53 -44.42
C THR A 15 14.57 8.48 -44.92
N PRO A 16 15.52 9.23 -44.35
CA PRO A 16 16.93 9.04 -44.66
C PRO A 16 17.49 7.80 -43.95
N ASP A 17 18.03 6.91 -44.77
CA ASP A 17 19.00 5.87 -44.40
C ASP A 17 20.11 6.45 -43.53
N ARG A 18 20.37 5.83 -42.38
CA ARG A 18 21.61 6.02 -41.63
C ARG A 18 22.30 4.67 -41.49
N SER A 19 22.98 4.27 -42.56
CA SER A 19 24.00 3.24 -42.56
C SER A 19 25.18 3.70 -41.70
N GLY A 20 25.28 3.13 -40.49
CA GLY A 20 26.43 3.23 -39.60
C GLY A 20 27.09 1.86 -39.49
N SER A 21 28.20 1.71 -40.21
CA SER A 21 29.01 0.52 -40.35
C SER A 21 30.19 0.53 -39.35
N LEU A 22 30.41 -0.63 -38.72
CA LEU A 22 31.67 -1.19 -38.19
C LEU A 22 32.38 -0.56 -36.98
N SER A 23 32.49 -1.37 -35.92
CA SER A 23 33.71 -1.78 -35.16
C SER A 23 33.21 -2.31 -33.81
N GLY A 24 33.39 -3.57 -33.40
CA GLY A 24 34.58 -4.38 -33.50
C GLY A 24 35.38 -4.25 -32.19
N THR A 25 34.89 -4.85 -31.10
CA THR A 25 35.69 -5.24 -29.92
C THR A 25 34.91 -6.29 -29.13
N GLY A 26 35.29 -7.55 -29.32
CA GLY A 26 34.87 -8.64 -28.46
C GLY A 26 35.60 -8.53 -27.12
N ASN A 27 34.84 -8.44 -26.02
CA ASN A 27 35.35 -8.75 -24.71
C ASN A 27 34.92 -10.17 -24.36
N ALA A 28 35.84 -11.10 -24.57
CA ALA A 28 35.82 -12.39 -23.93
C ALA A 28 35.97 -12.16 -22.42
N ILE A 29 34.92 -12.42 -21.66
CA ILE A 29 35.01 -12.48 -20.19
C ILE A 29 35.58 -13.85 -19.86
N ALA A 30 36.86 -13.86 -19.51
CA ALA A 30 37.54 -14.99 -18.91
C ALA A 30 36.83 -15.37 -17.60
N VAL A 31 36.45 -16.64 -17.50
CA VAL A 31 36.05 -17.30 -16.26
C VAL A 31 37.36 -17.68 -15.56
N ASP A 32 37.89 -16.75 -14.75
CA ASP A 32 38.96 -17.06 -13.81
C ASP A 32 38.35 -17.55 -12.50
N GLY A 33 38.42 -18.88 -12.32
CA GLY A 33 38.19 -19.53 -11.04
C GLY A 33 39.34 -19.21 -10.10
N ASN A 34 39.11 -18.30 -9.15
CA ASN A 34 40.03 -18.06 -8.06
C ASN A 34 39.42 -18.56 -6.74
N ALA A 35 39.74 -19.80 -6.39
CA ALA A 35 39.44 -20.40 -5.09
C ALA A 35 40.30 -19.71 -4.02
N SER A 36 39.74 -18.66 -3.40
CA SER A 36 40.33 -18.04 -2.21
C SER A 36 39.80 -18.70 -0.94
N ALA A 37 40.71 -19.34 -0.22
CA ALA A 37 40.48 -19.96 1.08
C ALA A 37 39.90 -18.99 2.13
N PRO A 38 39.11 -19.47 3.10
CA PRO A 38 38.58 -18.64 4.17
C PRO A 38 39.70 -18.26 5.15
N ARG A 39 40.13 -17.00 5.10
CA ARG A 39 40.90 -16.39 6.19
C ARG A 39 39.95 -16.11 7.34
N GLY A 40 40.10 -16.87 8.42
CA GLY A 40 39.46 -16.61 9.69
C GLY A 40 39.94 -15.28 10.27
N SER A 41 39.06 -14.28 10.24
CA SER A 41 39.24 -13.01 10.94
C SER A 41 38.28 -12.95 12.12
N THR A 42 38.81 -13.38 13.27
CA THR A 42 38.65 -12.78 14.59
C THR A 42 37.41 -11.91 14.82
N LEU A 43 36.45 -12.50 15.54
CA LEU A 43 35.45 -11.83 16.38
C LEU A 43 36.13 -10.94 17.43
N ALA A 44 36.47 -9.71 17.07
CA ALA A 44 36.94 -8.70 18.02
C ALA A 44 36.47 -7.31 17.58
N GLY A 45 35.18 -7.01 17.80
CA GLY A 45 34.66 -5.68 17.52
C GLY A 45 33.13 -5.60 17.39
N ALA A 46 32.37 -6.26 18.26
CA ALA A 46 30.93 -6.02 18.33
C ALA A 46 30.65 -4.78 19.19
N PRO A 47 29.82 -3.82 18.74
CA PRO A 47 29.44 -2.65 19.54
C PRO A 47 28.72 -3.09 20.82
N SER A 48 28.96 -2.38 21.92
CA SER A 48 28.43 -2.70 23.27
C SER A 48 26.90 -2.84 23.33
N ALA A 49 26.17 -2.24 22.39
CA ALA A 49 24.71 -2.38 22.26
C ALA A 49 24.25 -3.79 21.83
N ALA A 50 25.07 -4.56 21.09
CA ALA A 50 24.71 -5.90 20.63
C ALA A 50 24.81 -6.97 21.74
N ARG A 51 25.61 -6.71 22.79
CA ARG A 51 25.75 -7.63 23.94
C ARG A 51 24.50 -7.66 24.83
N TRP A 52 23.72 -6.58 24.87
CA TRP A 52 22.48 -6.53 25.65
C TRP A 52 21.30 -7.28 24.98
N LEU A 53 21.29 -7.38 23.65
CA LEU A 53 20.23 -8.10 22.93
C LEU A 53 20.32 -9.63 23.08
N ILE A 54 21.53 -10.18 23.19
CA ILE A 54 21.72 -11.64 23.39
C ILE A 54 21.34 -12.04 24.83
N ALA A 55 21.66 -11.22 25.82
CA ALA A 55 21.26 -11.46 27.21
C ALA A 55 19.72 -11.39 27.40
N GLY A 56 19.05 -10.46 26.70
CA GLY A 56 17.59 -10.34 26.75
C GLY A 56 16.85 -11.56 26.18
N ALA A 57 17.33 -12.13 25.08
CA ALA A 57 16.71 -13.31 24.46
C ALA A 57 16.80 -14.57 25.35
N ALA A 58 17.92 -14.78 26.04
CA ALA A 58 18.10 -15.91 26.95
C ALA A 58 17.17 -15.84 28.18
N ALA A 59 16.92 -14.64 28.71
CA ALA A 59 16.01 -14.45 29.84
C ALA A 59 14.55 -14.76 29.48
N VAL A 60 14.10 -14.37 28.28
CA VAL A 60 12.73 -14.69 27.82
C VAL A 60 12.54 -16.19 27.62
N VAL A 61 13.53 -16.89 27.03
CA VAL A 61 13.48 -18.36 26.89
C VAL A 61 13.44 -19.04 28.26
N ALA A 62 14.24 -18.60 29.24
CA ALA A 62 14.23 -19.15 30.60
C ALA A 62 12.89 -18.92 31.32
N ILE A 63 12.24 -17.77 31.15
CA ILE A 63 10.92 -17.48 31.73
C ILE A 63 9.84 -18.37 31.09
N VAL A 64 9.86 -18.54 29.76
CA VAL A 64 8.90 -19.41 29.06
C VAL A 64 9.10 -20.87 29.44
N LEU A 65 10.36 -21.33 29.57
CA LEU A 65 10.67 -22.70 29.98
C LEU A 65 10.33 -22.94 31.45
N GLY A 66 10.59 -21.97 32.33
CA GLY A 66 10.18 -22.01 33.73
C GLY A 66 8.67 -22.06 33.89
N ALA A 67 7.93 -21.24 33.15
CA ALA A 67 6.46 -21.27 33.14
C ALA A 67 5.89 -22.58 32.56
N ALA A 68 6.61 -23.25 31.65
CA ALA A 68 6.24 -24.57 31.15
C ALA A 68 6.48 -25.69 32.19
N LEU A 69 7.52 -25.56 33.02
CA LEU A 69 7.83 -26.54 34.09
C LEU A 69 7.00 -26.35 35.35
N LEU A 70 6.49 -25.14 35.61
CA LEU A 70 5.55 -24.83 36.69
C LEU A 70 4.07 -25.08 36.30
N ARG A 71 3.82 -25.64 35.12
CA ARG A 71 2.47 -25.93 34.63
C ARG A 71 2.02 -27.26 35.22
N ASP A 72 1.21 -27.20 36.27
CA ASP A 72 0.59 -28.38 36.90
C ASP A 72 -0.28 -29.15 35.89
N ASP A 73 0.04 -30.42 35.66
CA ASP A 73 -0.75 -31.35 34.82
C ASP A 73 -2.23 -31.46 35.28
N ALA A 74 -2.49 -31.17 36.56
CA ALA A 74 -3.84 -31.13 37.14
C ALA A 74 -4.74 -30.03 36.52
N SER A 75 -4.15 -28.93 36.04
CA SER A 75 -4.89 -27.83 35.40
C SER A 75 -5.34 -28.16 33.97
N LEU A 76 -4.60 -29.01 33.27
CA LEU A 76 -4.99 -29.51 31.95
C LEU A 76 -6.09 -30.57 32.05
N ALA A 77 -5.98 -31.49 33.02
CA ALA A 77 -7.00 -32.52 33.24
C ALA A 77 -8.36 -31.93 33.62
N THR A 78 -8.39 -30.83 34.39
CA THR A 78 -9.64 -30.15 34.79
C THR A 78 -10.29 -29.40 33.62
N LEU A 79 -9.50 -28.78 32.73
CA LEU A 79 -10.01 -28.16 31.49
C LEU A 79 -10.54 -29.21 30.50
N GLU A 80 -9.88 -30.36 30.39
CA GLU A 80 -10.33 -31.45 29.51
C GLU A 80 -11.60 -32.15 30.05
N ALA A 81 -11.75 -32.25 31.38
CA ALA A 81 -12.96 -32.75 32.02
C ALA A 81 -14.14 -31.79 31.87
N ALA A 82 -13.93 -30.48 32.02
CA ALA A 82 -14.96 -29.47 31.77
C ALA A 82 -15.43 -29.48 30.31
N ALA A 83 -14.51 -29.62 29.35
CA ALA A 83 -14.84 -29.71 27.93
C ALA A 83 -15.59 -31.01 27.55
N ARG A 84 -15.38 -32.11 28.28
CA ARG A 84 -16.18 -33.35 28.09
C ARG A 84 -17.57 -33.25 28.71
N ALA A 85 -17.71 -32.57 29.85
CA ALA A 85 -19.00 -32.38 30.51
C ALA A 85 -19.96 -31.52 29.66
N GLU A 86 -19.45 -30.50 28.97
CA GLU A 86 -20.26 -29.64 28.11
C GLU A 86 -20.73 -30.34 26.82
N ARG A 87 -19.92 -31.27 26.28
CA ARG A 87 -20.30 -32.11 25.13
C ARG A 87 -21.35 -33.18 25.46
N ALA A 88 -21.44 -33.61 26.73
CA ALA A 88 -22.41 -34.63 27.13
C ALA A 88 -23.84 -34.08 27.27
N ALA A 89 -24.01 -32.77 27.48
CA ALA A 89 -25.31 -32.16 27.73
C ALA A 89 -26.19 -31.93 26.46
N THR A 90 -25.67 -32.16 25.26
CA THR A 90 -26.39 -31.88 23.99
C THR A 90 -26.95 -33.11 23.28
N ALA A 91 -26.79 -34.32 23.83
CA ALA A 91 -27.17 -35.59 23.18
C ALA A 91 -28.66 -35.99 23.38
N GLY A 92 -29.58 -35.04 23.25
CA GLY A 92 -31.02 -35.26 23.44
C GLY A 92 -31.86 -34.63 22.35
N SER A 93 -31.88 -35.21 21.15
CA SER A 93 -32.93 -34.93 20.16
C SER A 93 -33.14 -36.13 19.24
N GLY A 94 -34.39 -36.60 19.20
CA GLY A 94 -34.82 -37.74 18.39
C GLY A 94 -34.64 -37.52 16.87
N PRO A 95 -34.94 -38.56 16.06
CA PRO A 95 -34.68 -38.57 14.64
C PRO A 95 -35.59 -37.58 13.90
N ARG A 96 -35.15 -36.33 13.82
CA ARG A 96 -35.77 -35.29 13.00
C ARG A 96 -35.29 -35.50 11.56
N ARG A 97 -36.24 -35.79 10.67
CA ARG A 97 -36.01 -35.90 9.22
C ARG A 97 -35.17 -34.70 8.75
N PRO A 98 -34.01 -34.89 8.10
CA PRO A 98 -33.15 -33.80 7.66
C PRO A 98 -33.91 -32.91 6.67
N VAL A 99 -34.40 -31.78 7.16
CA VAL A 99 -34.82 -30.68 6.28
C VAL A 99 -33.52 -30.08 5.78
N ALA A 100 -33.25 -30.22 4.49
CA ALA A 100 -32.09 -29.60 3.85
C ALA A 100 -32.14 -28.10 4.17
N PRO A 101 -31.16 -27.55 4.93
CA PRO A 101 -31.17 -26.15 5.27
C PRO A 101 -31.11 -25.32 3.97
N PRO A 102 -31.81 -24.18 3.91
CA PRO A 102 -31.73 -23.29 2.76
C PRO A 102 -30.25 -22.93 2.51
N PRO A 103 -29.84 -22.77 1.24
CA PRO A 103 -28.46 -22.41 0.90
C PRO A 103 -28.10 -21.10 1.63
N ARG A 104 -27.18 -21.20 2.58
CA ARG A 104 -26.67 -20.05 3.32
C ARG A 104 -25.63 -19.37 2.45
N ASP A 105 -25.80 -18.07 2.19
CA ASP A 105 -24.82 -17.30 1.42
C ASP A 105 -23.50 -17.05 2.20
N ALA A 106 -23.47 -17.35 3.50
CA ALA A 106 -22.30 -17.22 4.38
C ALA A 106 -21.87 -18.57 4.98
N ALA A 107 -20.56 -18.77 5.08
CA ALA A 107 -19.99 -19.95 5.72
C ALA A 107 -20.21 -19.91 7.24
N PRO A 108 -20.52 -21.05 7.87
CA PRO A 108 -20.50 -21.16 9.33
C PRO A 108 -19.14 -20.76 9.92
N ALA A 109 -19.14 -20.09 11.06
CA ALA A 109 -17.91 -19.57 11.68
C ALA A 109 -16.91 -20.68 12.05
N ASP A 110 -17.41 -21.85 12.43
CA ASP A 110 -16.63 -23.06 12.71
C ASP A 110 -15.98 -23.63 11.43
N GLU A 111 -16.69 -23.63 10.30
CA GLU A 111 -16.11 -24.03 9.01
C GLU A 111 -15.02 -23.07 8.55
N LEU A 112 -15.23 -21.75 8.70
CA LEU A 112 -14.22 -20.74 8.38
C LEU A 112 -12.98 -20.87 9.29
N ALA A 113 -13.18 -21.09 10.59
CA ALA A 113 -12.08 -21.31 11.53
C ALA A 113 -11.29 -22.58 11.20
N ALA A 114 -11.97 -23.68 10.90
CA ALA A 114 -11.36 -24.94 10.48
C ALA A 114 -10.58 -24.79 9.17
N ALA A 115 -11.16 -24.11 8.16
CA ALA A 115 -10.46 -23.83 6.90
C ALA A 115 -9.24 -22.92 7.11
N THR A 116 -9.36 -21.90 7.97
CA THR A 116 -8.25 -21.01 8.32
C THR A 116 -7.09 -21.77 8.97
N ALA A 117 -7.38 -22.77 9.80
CA ALA A 117 -6.39 -23.67 10.37
C ALA A 117 -5.81 -24.65 9.34
N GLY A 118 -6.62 -25.10 8.38
CA GLY A 118 -6.22 -25.97 7.27
C GLY A 118 -5.40 -25.28 6.17
N GLY A 119 -5.26 -23.95 6.21
CA GLY A 119 -4.43 -23.18 5.29
C GLY A 119 -5.12 -22.81 3.96
N VAL A 120 -4.32 -22.41 2.97
CA VAL A 120 -4.80 -21.82 1.71
C VAL A 120 -5.72 -22.77 0.94
N LEU A 121 -5.33 -24.04 0.76
CA LEU A 121 -6.14 -25.01 -0.01
C LEU A 121 -7.51 -25.26 0.63
N ALA A 122 -7.58 -25.30 1.97
CA ALA A 122 -8.84 -25.48 2.69
C ALA A 122 -9.74 -24.23 2.56
N LEU A 123 -9.15 -23.04 2.59
CA LEU A 123 -9.87 -21.79 2.36
C LEU A 123 -10.35 -21.64 0.90
N GLU A 124 -9.58 -22.09 -0.09
CA GLU A 124 -10.00 -22.10 -1.49
C GLU A 124 -11.18 -23.06 -1.70
N ALA A 125 -11.12 -24.26 -1.12
CA ALA A 125 -12.22 -25.22 -1.13
C ALA A 125 -13.47 -24.67 -0.40
N LEU A 126 -13.29 -23.86 0.64
CA LEU A 126 -14.38 -23.16 1.30
C LEU A 126 -14.95 -22.04 0.41
N GLY A 127 -14.10 -21.24 -0.24
CA GLY A 127 -14.51 -20.18 -1.16
C GLY A 127 -15.27 -20.70 -2.39
N ALA A 128 -14.93 -21.89 -2.88
CA ALA A 128 -15.69 -22.57 -3.93
C ALA A 128 -17.10 -22.98 -3.47
N ARG A 129 -17.27 -23.33 -2.19
CA ARG A 129 -18.57 -23.70 -1.60
C ARG A 129 -19.42 -22.47 -1.25
N TYR A 130 -18.79 -21.38 -0.81
CA TYR A 130 -19.45 -20.14 -0.42
C TYR A 130 -18.90 -18.93 -1.20
N PRO A 131 -19.16 -18.84 -2.52
CA PRO A 131 -18.51 -17.86 -3.41
C PRO A 131 -18.98 -16.41 -3.22
N LYS A 132 -19.95 -16.17 -2.33
CA LYS A 132 -20.51 -14.86 -2.00
C LYS A 132 -20.10 -14.35 -0.62
N ASP A 133 -19.38 -15.14 0.17
CA ASP A 133 -18.98 -14.75 1.51
C ASP A 133 -17.70 -13.92 1.49
N PRO A 134 -17.74 -12.60 1.79
CA PRO A 134 -16.56 -11.75 1.76
C PRO A 134 -15.53 -12.12 2.83
N SER A 135 -15.95 -12.73 3.95
CA SER A 135 -15.05 -13.07 5.05
C SER A 135 -13.99 -14.09 4.63
N ILE A 136 -14.35 -15.04 3.75
CA ILE A 136 -13.42 -16.04 3.22
C ILE A 136 -12.34 -15.38 2.36
N PHE A 137 -12.73 -14.49 1.43
CA PHE A 137 -11.80 -13.83 0.53
C PHE A 137 -10.86 -12.86 1.25
N ARG A 138 -11.31 -12.26 2.35
CA ARG A 138 -10.46 -11.49 3.26
C ARG A 138 -9.35 -12.35 3.87
N VAL A 139 -9.69 -13.52 4.41
CA VAL A 139 -8.69 -14.43 4.99
C VAL A 139 -7.77 -15.00 3.91
N LEU A 140 -8.30 -15.38 2.74
CA LEU A 140 -7.49 -15.81 1.58
C LEU A 140 -6.48 -14.74 1.15
N MET A 141 -6.93 -13.49 0.98
CA MET A 141 -6.06 -12.37 0.64
C MET A 141 -4.91 -12.23 1.64
N LEU A 142 -5.21 -12.24 2.93
CA LEU A 142 -4.20 -12.14 3.99
C LEU A 142 -3.22 -13.32 3.99
N ARG A 143 -3.72 -14.53 3.76
CA ARG A 143 -2.87 -15.75 3.69
C ARG A 143 -1.95 -15.72 2.46
N HIS A 144 -2.46 -15.34 1.30
CA HIS A 144 -1.65 -15.16 0.10
C HIS A 144 -0.69 -13.97 0.19
N ALA A 145 -0.92 -13.01 1.08
CA ALA A 145 0.01 -11.89 1.27
C ALA A 145 1.29 -12.28 2.04
N LEU A 146 1.34 -13.47 2.65
CA LEU A 146 2.47 -13.98 3.42
C LEU A 146 3.23 -15.08 2.65
N PRO A 147 4.57 -15.16 2.81
CA PRO A 147 5.63 -14.37 2.16
C PRO A 147 5.63 -14.43 0.61
N PRO A 148 6.43 -13.60 -0.10
CA PRO A 148 6.51 -13.61 -1.57
C PRO A 148 6.81 -15.01 -2.13
N PRO A 149 6.34 -15.37 -3.34
CA PRO A 149 5.91 -14.49 -4.44
C PRO A 149 4.39 -14.38 -4.69
N TYR A 150 3.53 -14.65 -3.71
CA TYR A 150 2.08 -14.86 -3.92
C TYR A 150 1.22 -13.60 -4.12
N HIS A 151 1.78 -12.48 -4.58
CA HIS A 151 1.04 -11.23 -4.79
C HIS A 151 -0.13 -11.36 -5.78
N ALA A 152 0.00 -12.19 -6.82
CA ALA A 152 -1.07 -12.38 -7.81
C ALA A 152 -2.33 -13.02 -7.22
N ALA A 153 -2.18 -14.08 -6.41
CA ALA A 153 -3.29 -14.74 -5.75
C ALA A 153 -3.92 -13.84 -4.68
N ALA A 154 -3.09 -13.08 -3.94
CA ALA A 154 -3.58 -12.08 -2.98
C ALA A 154 -4.43 -10.99 -3.67
N LEU A 155 -3.98 -10.49 -4.83
CA LEU A 155 -4.73 -9.50 -5.61
C LEU A 155 -6.02 -10.07 -6.20
N ALA A 156 -6.03 -11.34 -6.63
CA ALA A 156 -7.24 -12.00 -7.11
C ALA A 156 -8.28 -12.12 -5.98
N ALA A 157 -7.85 -12.54 -4.78
CA ALA A 157 -8.71 -12.59 -3.60
C ALA A 157 -9.19 -11.19 -3.16
N ALA A 158 -8.31 -10.17 -3.20
CA ALA A 158 -8.67 -8.79 -2.91
C ALA A 158 -9.70 -8.23 -3.89
N LYS A 159 -9.52 -8.47 -5.20
CA LYS A 159 -10.50 -8.08 -6.22
C LYS A 159 -11.86 -8.72 -5.95
N ARG A 160 -11.88 -10.02 -5.65
CA ARG A 160 -13.12 -10.73 -5.35
C ARG A 160 -13.80 -10.21 -4.08
N LEU A 161 -13.00 -9.92 -3.06
CA LEU A 161 -13.48 -9.27 -1.84
C LEU A 161 -14.14 -7.92 -2.15
N LEU A 162 -13.50 -7.06 -2.95
CA LEU A 162 -14.02 -5.74 -3.32
C LEU A 162 -15.28 -5.79 -4.19
N GLU A 163 -15.44 -6.83 -5.01
CA GLU A 163 -16.69 -7.08 -5.76
C GLU A 163 -17.87 -7.42 -4.84
N LEU A 164 -17.60 -8.12 -3.73
CA LEU A 164 -18.63 -8.54 -2.76
C LEU A 164 -18.89 -7.49 -1.68
N ASP A 165 -17.84 -6.79 -1.25
CA ASP A 165 -17.83 -5.78 -0.20
C ASP A 165 -16.96 -4.58 -0.64
N PRO A 166 -17.54 -3.59 -1.34
CA PRO A 166 -16.83 -2.36 -1.73
C PRO A 166 -16.32 -1.57 -0.52
N GLY A 167 -16.92 -1.74 0.66
CA GLY A 167 -16.49 -1.10 1.91
C GLY A 167 -15.12 -1.59 2.38
N ALA A 168 -14.70 -2.78 1.97
CA ALA A 168 -13.38 -3.33 2.25
C ALA A 168 -12.23 -2.49 1.66
N ALA A 169 -12.50 -1.59 0.70
CA ALA A 169 -11.48 -0.67 0.18
C ALA A 169 -10.92 0.30 1.25
N ALA A 170 -11.70 0.58 2.30
CA ALA A 170 -11.28 1.40 3.44
C ALA A 170 -10.42 0.63 4.46
N ASP A 171 -10.33 -0.70 4.32
CA ASP A 171 -9.63 -1.56 5.26
C ASP A 171 -8.11 -1.44 5.12
N GLY A 172 -7.43 -1.21 6.24
CA GLY A 172 -5.98 -1.00 6.27
C GLY A 172 -5.16 -2.22 5.82
N ASP A 173 -5.67 -3.44 5.99
CA ASP A 173 -4.99 -4.64 5.53
C ASP A 173 -5.15 -4.83 4.02
N VAL A 174 -6.34 -4.56 3.47
CA VAL A 174 -6.55 -4.56 2.01
C VAL A 174 -5.61 -3.55 1.35
N GLN A 175 -5.58 -2.31 1.86
CA GLN A 175 -4.70 -1.26 1.34
C GLN A 175 -3.22 -1.68 1.42
N ARG A 176 -2.79 -2.26 2.55
CA ARG A 176 -1.41 -2.74 2.74
C ARG A 176 -1.04 -3.85 1.75
N VAL A 177 -1.93 -4.82 1.52
CA VAL A 177 -1.69 -5.91 0.56
C VAL A 177 -1.57 -5.35 -0.86
N VAL A 178 -2.46 -4.44 -1.27
CA VAL A 178 -2.43 -3.82 -2.59
C VAL A 178 -1.16 -2.97 -2.78
N LEU A 179 -0.79 -2.14 -1.79
CA LEU A 179 0.45 -1.36 -1.81
C LEU A 179 1.69 -2.25 -1.85
N SER A 180 1.70 -3.36 -1.11
CA SER A 180 2.79 -4.33 -1.14
C SER A 180 2.91 -4.99 -2.51
N ALA A 181 1.79 -5.36 -3.14
CA ALA A 181 1.78 -5.91 -4.49
C ALA A 181 2.24 -4.89 -5.55
N ALA A 182 1.88 -3.60 -5.38
CA ALA A 182 2.37 -2.50 -6.21
C ALA A 182 3.90 -2.33 -6.16
N ALA A 183 4.52 -2.71 -5.04
CA ALA A 183 5.97 -2.72 -4.83
C ALA A 183 6.67 -4.00 -5.33
N GLY A 184 5.89 -5.03 -5.72
CA GLY A 184 6.38 -6.36 -6.08
C GLY A 184 6.87 -6.47 -7.53
N PRO A 185 6.90 -7.70 -8.08
CA PRO A 185 7.25 -7.96 -9.48
C PRO A 185 6.38 -7.17 -10.47
N PRO A 186 6.85 -6.88 -11.69
CA PRO A 186 6.16 -6.00 -12.64
C PRO A 186 4.69 -6.36 -12.92
N GLU A 187 4.38 -7.65 -13.04
CA GLU A 187 3.02 -8.14 -13.29
C GLU A 187 2.08 -7.88 -12.12
N ALA A 188 2.54 -8.17 -10.89
CA ALA A 188 1.79 -7.88 -9.68
C ALA A 188 1.61 -6.37 -9.48
N ALA A 189 2.64 -5.59 -9.83
CA ALA A 189 2.59 -4.14 -9.74
C ALA A 189 1.56 -3.55 -10.72
N ALA A 190 1.51 -4.04 -11.95
CA ALA A 190 0.52 -3.61 -12.94
C ALA A 190 -0.91 -3.95 -12.48
N ALA A 191 -1.14 -5.18 -12.02
CA ALA A 191 -2.45 -5.60 -11.52
C ALA A 191 -2.91 -4.80 -10.29
N ALA A 192 -1.99 -4.48 -9.37
CA ALA A 192 -2.30 -3.64 -8.21
C ALA A 192 -2.65 -2.20 -8.62
N LEU A 193 -1.92 -1.61 -9.57
CA LEU A 193 -2.21 -0.28 -10.12
C LEU A 193 -3.58 -0.23 -10.82
N ASP A 194 -3.93 -1.27 -11.56
CA ASP A 194 -5.23 -1.37 -12.23
C ASP A 194 -6.38 -1.55 -11.23
N LEU A 195 -6.14 -2.33 -10.16
CA LEU A 195 -7.09 -2.48 -9.06
C LEU A 195 -7.33 -1.15 -8.33
N MET A 196 -6.27 -0.38 -8.04
CA MET A 196 -6.39 0.96 -7.47
C MET A 196 -7.12 1.93 -8.43
N ALA A 197 -6.87 1.85 -9.73
CA ALA A 197 -7.49 2.75 -10.70
C ALA A 197 -9.01 2.53 -10.86
N SER A 198 -9.51 1.31 -10.64
CA SER A 198 -10.87 0.92 -11.02
C SER A 198 -11.71 0.21 -9.95
N GLY A 199 -11.09 -0.60 -9.09
CA GLY A 199 -11.79 -1.54 -8.19
C GLY A 199 -11.91 -1.09 -6.73
N MET A 200 -11.23 -0.01 -6.32
CA MET A 200 -11.20 0.45 -4.92
C MET A 200 -12.02 1.72 -4.66
N GLY A 201 -12.87 2.13 -5.60
CA GLY A 201 -13.67 3.36 -5.48
C GLY A 201 -12.78 4.60 -5.29
N SER A 202 -13.09 5.43 -4.30
CA SER A 202 -12.32 6.65 -3.98
C SER A 202 -11.00 6.39 -3.26
N HIS A 203 -10.86 5.26 -2.56
CA HIS A 203 -9.62 4.90 -1.86
C HIS A 203 -8.49 4.55 -2.84
N GLY A 204 -8.83 4.03 -4.01
CA GLY A 204 -7.84 3.67 -5.04
C GLY A 204 -7.01 4.86 -5.54
N PRO A 205 -7.63 5.96 -6.00
CA PRO A 205 -6.93 7.19 -6.33
C PRO A 205 -6.11 7.77 -5.17
N ASP A 206 -6.58 7.64 -3.93
CA ASP A 206 -5.83 8.08 -2.74
C ASP A 206 -4.51 7.30 -2.59
N LEU A 207 -4.55 5.97 -2.75
CA LEU A 207 -3.34 5.14 -2.75
C LEU A 207 -2.40 5.46 -3.92
N LEU A 208 -2.94 5.71 -5.12
CA LEU A 208 -2.14 6.14 -6.27
C LEU A 208 -1.42 7.46 -6.00
N TYR A 209 -2.06 8.40 -5.32
CA TYR A 209 -1.46 9.66 -4.90
C TYR A 209 -0.30 9.43 -3.93
N ASP A 210 -0.51 8.61 -2.90
CA ASP A 210 0.52 8.29 -1.90
C ASP A 210 1.75 7.62 -2.51
N LEU A 211 1.53 6.73 -3.49
CA LEU A 211 2.60 6.12 -4.28
C LEU A 211 3.32 7.14 -5.17
N ALA A 212 2.58 8.02 -5.85
CA ALA A 212 3.13 9.06 -6.73
C ALA A 212 3.91 10.15 -5.97
N THR A 213 3.56 10.43 -4.72
CA THR A 213 4.28 11.38 -3.85
C THR A 213 5.40 10.70 -3.07
N GLY A 214 5.32 9.39 -2.87
CA GLY A 214 6.18 8.65 -1.96
C GLY A 214 5.87 8.93 -0.49
N SER A 215 4.64 9.35 -0.18
CA SER A 215 4.15 9.51 1.19
C SER A 215 3.80 8.17 1.85
N SER A 216 3.67 7.10 1.06
CA SER A 216 3.36 5.77 1.60
C SER A 216 4.43 5.30 2.61
N ALA A 217 3.97 4.70 3.71
CA ALA A 217 4.84 4.09 4.72
C ALA A 217 5.72 2.96 4.15
N VAL A 218 5.32 2.40 3.00
CA VAL A 218 6.14 1.46 2.26
C VAL A 218 7.28 2.25 1.61
N LYS A 219 8.51 2.09 2.11
CA LYS A 219 9.74 2.63 1.50
C LYS A 219 10.00 1.98 0.14
N THR A 220 9.19 2.30 -0.86
CA THR A 220 9.46 1.96 -2.24
C THR A 220 10.40 3.01 -2.82
N GLY A 221 11.69 2.73 -2.80
CA GLY A 221 12.71 3.53 -3.49
C GLY A 221 12.62 3.46 -5.02
N ASN A 222 11.56 2.89 -5.58
CA ASN A 222 11.43 2.63 -7.01
C ASN A 222 10.80 3.83 -7.74
N ALA A 223 11.64 4.66 -8.37
CA ALA A 223 11.20 5.80 -9.18
C ALA A 223 10.22 5.40 -10.31
N ALA A 224 10.42 4.22 -10.92
CA ALA A 224 9.53 3.74 -11.98
C ALA A 224 8.12 3.44 -11.47
N MET A 225 7.99 2.97 -10.22
CA MET A 225 6.68 2.79 -9.59
C MET A 225 5.98 4.14 -9.38
N LYS A 226 6.69 5.15 -8.85
CA LYS A 226 6.13 6.50 -8.66
C LYS A 226 5.64 7.09 -9.98
N GLU A 227 6.41 6.91 -11.06
CA GLU A 227 6.03 7.37 -12.40
C GLU A 227 4.77 6.66 -12.92
N ARG A 228 4.69 5.33 -12.79
CA ARG A 228 3.50 4.55 -13.18
C ARG A 228 2.26 4.96 -12.39
N ALA A 229 2.39 5.14 -11.07
CA ALA A 229 1.30 5.61 -10.23
C ALA A 229 0.85 7.02 -10.62
N ALA A 230 1.80 7.94 -10.84
CA ALA A 230 1.50 9.29 -11.32
C ALA A 230 0.80 9.30 -12.69
N LYS A 231 1.21 8.40 -13.59
CA LYS A 231 0.57 8.23 -14.91
C LYS A 231 -0.88 7.78 -14.76
N ARG A 232 -1.15 6.74 -13.96
CA ARG A 232 -2.52 6.26 -13.68
C ARG A 232 -3.39 7.34 -13.05
N LEU A 233 -2.85 8.05 -12.04
CA LEU A 233 -3.57 9.14 -11.38
C LEU A 233 -3.87 10.32 -12.32
N GLY A 234 -3.08 10.50 -13.38
CA GLY A 234 -3.33 11.54 -14.40
C GLY A 234 -4.46 11.20 -15.38
N GLU A 235 -4.98 9.97 -15.37
CA GLU A 235 -6.10 9.58 -16.24
C GLU A 235 -7.41 10.20 -15.73
N ALA A 236 -8.18 10.81 -16.63
CA ALA A 236 -9.43 11.50 -16.28
C ALA A 236 -10.43 10.58 -15.55
N ALA A 237 -10.57 9.34 -16.01
CA ALA A 237 -11.45 8.34 -15.39
C ALA A 237 -11.05 7.97 -13.95
N VAL A 238 -9.76 8.07 -13.59
CA VAL A 238 -9.28 7.83 -12.22
C VAL A 238 -9.60 9.04 -11.34
N LEU A 239 -9.37 10.25 -11.85
CA LEU A 239 -9.72 11.49 -11.14
C LEU A 239 -11.23 11.63 -10.92
N GLU A 240 -12.07 11.14 -11.83
CA GLU A 240 -13.53 11.09 -11.63
C GLU A 240 -13.95 10.25 -10.42
N ARG A 241 -13.15 9.26 -10.01
CA ARG A 241 -13.38 8.48 -8.80
C ARG A 241 -12.75 9.09 -7.55
N ALA A 242 -11.79 9.99 -7.73
CA ALA A 242 -11.11 10.67 -6.62
C ALA A 242 -12.06 11.57 -5.84
N THR A 243 -11.80 11.69 -4.54
CA THR A 243 -12.48 12.66 -3.67
C THR A 243 -12.18 14.11 -4.13
N PRO A 244 -13.09 15.08 -3.88
CA PRO A 244 -12.82 16.50 -4.20
C PRO A 244 -11.51 17.01 -3.61
N ALA A 245 -11.19 16.59 -2.38
CA ALA A 245 -9.94 16.91 -1.69
C ALA A 245 -8.68 16.40 -2.43
N LEU A 246 -8.72 15.16 -2.93
CA LEU A 246 -7.62 14.62 -3.72
C LEU A 246 -7.46 15.35 -5.05
N ARG A 247 -8.58 15.65 -5.74
CA ARG A 247 -8.53 16.36 -7.02
C ARG A 247 -7.84 17.70 -6.88
N ILE A 248 -8.20 18.50 -5.87
CA ILE A 248 -7.58 19.81 -5.67
C ILE A 248 -6.09 19.69 -5.26
N ALA A 249 -5.72 18.70 -4.45
CA ALA A 249 -4.32 18.45 -4.11
C ALA A 249 -3.49 18.08 -5.36
N GLN A 250 -4.04 17.25 -6.25
CA GLN A 250 -3.39 16.88 -7.51
C GLN A 250 -3.30 18.07 -8.48
N GLU A 251 -4.36 18.88 -8.62
CA GLU A 251 -4.36 20.10 -9.44
C GLU A 251 -3.28 21.09 -8.97
N LEU A 252 -3.19 21.33 -7.64
CA LEU A 252 -2.16 22.20 -7.04
C LEU A 252 -0.73 21.70 -7.31
N ARG A 253 -0.53 20.38 -7.32
CA ARG A 253 0.76 19.74 -7.61
C ARG A 253 1.14 19.86 -9.08
N LEU A 254 0.18 19.70 -9.99
CA LEU A 254 0.40 19.80 -11.43
C LEU A 254 0.60 21.24 -11.92
N ALA A 255 -0.06 22.21 -11.28
CA ALA A 255 0.11 23.63 -11.59
C ALA A 255 1.57 24.05 -11.32
N ARG A 256 2.34 24.39 -12.36
CA ARG A 256 3.79 24.65 -12.21
C ARG A 256 4.10 26.05 -11.67
N SER A 257 3.26 27.04 -11.95
CA SER A 257 3.48 28.43 -11.59
C SER A 257 2.57 28.89 -10.44
N CYS A 258 2.98 29.93 -9.72
CA CYS A 258 2.14 30.53 -8.67
C CYS A 258 0.87 31.14 -9.26
N LYS A 259 0.96 31.74 -10.46
CA LYS A 259 -0.20 32.27 -11.20
C LYS A 259 -1.23 31.19 -11.53
N ALA A 260 -0.79 29.98 -11.89
CA ALA A 260 -1.69 28.85 -12.16
C ALA A 260 -2.33 28.28 -10.88
N ARG A 261 -1.64 28.39 -9.72
CA ARG A 261 -2.18 27.93 -8.43
C ARG A 261 -3.14 28.92 -7.79
N GLN A 262 -2.98 30.21 -8.05
CA GLN A 262 -3.82 31.26 -7.46
C GLN A 262 -5.33 31.01 -7.59
N PRO A 263 -5.90 30.68 -8.78
CA PRO A 263 -7.34 30.41 -8.88
C PRO A 263 -7.78 29.11 -8.19
N LEU A 264 -6.84 28.23 -7.81
CA LEU A 264 -7.13 26.99 -7.11
C LEU A 264 -7.25 27.20 -5.59
N LEU A 265 -6.79 28.33 -5.05
CA LEU A 265 -6.70 28.55 -3.60
C LEU A 265 -8.08 28.62 -2.92
N GLU A 266 -9.08 29.19 -3.59
CA GLU A 266 -10.45 29.24 -3.07
C GLU A 266 -11.06 27.84 -2.95
N ARG A 267 -10.95 27.03 -4.01
CA ARG A 267 -11.35 25.62 -3.99
C ARG A 267 -10.54 24.80 -3.00
N ALA A 268 -9.25 25.07 -2.86
CA ALA A 268 -8.41 24.40 -1.88
C ALA A 268 -8.85 24.71 -0.44
N ALA A 269 -9.24 25.95 -0.15
CA ALA A 269 -9.81 26.32 1.14
C ALA A 269 -11.10 25.54 1.43
N ALA A 270 -11.99 25.41 0.44
CA ALA A 270 -13.26 24.70 0.58
C ALA A 270 -13.08 23.18 0.71
N ASP A 271 -12.35 22.56 -0.23
CA ASP A 271 -12.33 21.11 -0.43
C ASP A 271 -11.03 20.42 0.02
N GLY A 272 -9.94 21.17 0.21
CA GLY A 272 -8.60 20.61 0.44
C GLY A 272 -8.45 19.81 1.74
N ASP A 273 -7.41 19.01 1.85
CA ASP A 273 -7.09 18.27 3.07
C ASP A 273 -5.59 18.33 3.39
N ARG A 274 -5.11 17.42 4.23
CA ARG A 274 -3.70 17.33 4.61
C ARG A 274 -2.76 17.28 3.41
N ARG A 275 -3.16 16.66 2.31
CA ARG A 275 -2.35 16.53 1.10
C ARG A 275 -2.19 17.87 0.39
N ALA A 276 -3.25 18.68 0.36
CA ALA A 276 -3.19 20.05 -0.15
C ALA A 276 -2.29 20.92 0.75
N LEU A 277 -2.35 20.76 2.08
CA LEU A 277 -1.45 21.45 3.01
C LEU A 277 0.03 21.13 2.76
N ASP A 278 0.38 19.87 2.48
CA ASP A 278 1.77 19.50 2.16
C ASP A 278 2.27 20.19 0.88
N VAL A 279 1.41 20.31 -0.13
CA VAL A 279 1.74 21.06 -1.35
C VAL A 279 1.89 22.55 -1.05
N LEU A 280 0.91 23.17 -0.39
CA LEU A 280 0.87 24.61 -0.12
C LEU A 280 1.98 25.08 0.82
N SER A 281 2.26 24.34 1.88
CA SER A 281 3.31 24.66 2.85
C SER A 281 4.70 24.71 2.20
N SER A 282 4.97 23.82 1.23
CA SER A 282 6.22 23.82 0.48
C SER A 282 6.44 25.08 -0.37
N LEU A 283 5.35 25.77 -0.76
CA LEU A 283 5.40 26.97 -1.62
C LEU A 283 5.67 28.27 -0.85
N VAL A 284 5.36 28.28 0.44
CA VAL A 284 5.57 29.43 1.34
C VAL A 284 6.76 29.24 2.28
N SER A 285 7.24 28.02 2.44
CA SER A 285 8.42 27.71 3.24
C SER A 285 9.68 28.23 2.57
N SER A 286 10.24 29.32 3.11
CA SER A 286 11.60 29.74 2.78
C SER A 286 12.59 28.77 3.42
N LYS A 287 13.44 28.11 2.62
CA LYS A 287 14.58 27.38 3.19
C LYS A 287 15.53 28.40 3.82
N SER A 288 15.84 28.20 5.10
CA SER A 288 16.65 29.13 5.90
C SER A 288 18.10 29.22 5.42
N LYS A 289 18.59 28.22 4.68
CA LYS A 289 19.95 28.11 4.15
C LYS A 289 19.93 27.41 2.79
N GLY A 290 20.98 27.61 1.99
CA GLY A 290 21.21 26.88 0.75
C GLY A 290 20.87 27.60 -0.55
N CYS A 291 20.56 28.90 -0.51
CA CYS A 291 20.48 29.71 -1.73
C CYS A 291 21.69 30.63 -1.88
N GLY A 292 22.00 31.00 -3.13
CA GLY A 292 23.17 31.80 -3.52
C GLY A 292 24.45 30.97 -3.72
N PHE A 293 25.49 31.60 -4.30
CA PHE A 293 26.77 30.95 -4.68
C PHE A 293 27.49 30.24 -3.52
N LEU A 294 27.28 30.69 -2.28
CA LEU A 294 27.87 30.08 -1.07
C LEU A 294 26.83 29.39 -0.17
N GLY A 295 25.57 29.31 -0.57
CA GLY A 295 24.50 28.73 0.25
C GLY A 295 24.19 29.49 1.56
N LEU A 296 24.74 30.71 1.72
CA LEU A 296 24.61 31.52 2.94
C LEU A 296 23.33 32.37 2.97
N SER A 297 22.65 32.56 1.84
CA SER A 297 21.42 33.37 1.80
C SER A 297 20.17 32.51 2.01
N ARG A 298 19.13 33.14 2.57
CA ARG A 298 17.80 32.54 2.69
C ARG A 298 17.20 32.40 1.29
N CYS A 299 16.65 31.22 0.99
CA CYS A 299 15.92 31.02 -0.24
C CYS A 299 14.62 31.82 -0.21
N ALA A 300 14.36 32.60 -1.25
CA ALA A 300 13.04 33.18 -1.44
C ALA A 300 12.00 32.05 -1.53
N ALA A 301 10.84 32.25 -0.89
CA ALA A 301 9.73 31.31 -1.02
C ALA A 301 9.28 31.24 -2.48
N PRO A 302 9.02 30.04 -3.04
CA PRO A 302 8.63 29.88 -4.45
C PRO A 302 7.46 30.76 -4.88
N CYS A 303 6.49 30.98 -3.99
CA CYS A 303 5.29 31.77 -4.26
C CYS A 303 5.12 32.94 -3.28
N ALA A 304 6.18 33.73 -3.07
CA ALA A 304 6.14 34.90 -2.20
C ALA A 304 5.05 35.92 -2.58
N SER A 305 4.74 36.09 -3.87
CA SER A 305 3.77 37.08 -4.36
C SER A 305 2.32 36.80 -3.97
N ILE A 306 1.98 35.54 -3.70
CA ILE A 306 0.62 35.09 -3.31
C ILE A 306 0.62 34.40 -1.94
N ALA A 307 1.65 34.67 -1.12
CA ALA A 307 1.84 33.97 0.14
C ALA A 307 0.72 34.25 1.15
N LYS A 308 0.06 35.41 1.07
CA LYS A 308 -1.06 35.77 1.95
C LYS A 308 -2.27 34.89 1.67
N GLU A 309 -2.59 34.71 0.40
CA GLU A 309 -3.69 33.88 -0.11
C GLU A 309 -3.44 32.40 0.19
N ILE A 310 -2.20 31.93 -0.01
CA ILE A 310 -1.83 30.54 0.34
C ILE A 310 -2.02 30.30 1.84
N LYS A 311 -1.54 31.21 2.70
CA LYS A 311 -1.72 31.09 4.17
C LYS A 311 -3.18 31.12 4.58
N ALA A 312 -4.01 31.94 3.93
CA ALA A 312 -5.45 31.97 4.18
C ALA A 312 -6.10 30.63 3.81
N ALA A 313 -5.76 30.06 2.66
CA ALA A 313 -6.27 28.75 2.25
C ALA A 313 -5.81 27.62 3.21
N MET A 314 -4.54 27.63 3.62
CA MET A 314 -4.02 26.67 4.61
C MET A 314 -4.78 26.77 5.93
N SER A 315 -4.99 27.97 6.45
CA SER A 315 -5.73 28.21 7.69
C SER A 315 -7.19 27.71 7.60
N ALA A 316 -7.85 27.90 6.46
CA ALA A 316 -9.20 27.41 6.23
C ALA A 316 -9.26 25.87 6.22
N ILE A 317 -8.28 25.20 5.59
CA ILE A 317 -8.19 23.74 5.60
C ILE A 317 -7.96 23.24 7.04
N GLU A 318 -6.99 23.80 7.76
CA GLU A 318 -6.67 23.40 9.14
C GLU A 318 -7.85 23.58 10.09
N ALA A 319 -8.62 24.67 9.94
CA ALA A 319 -9.83 24.91 10.72
C ALA A 319 -10.90 23.83 10.52
N ARG A 320 -10.99 23.25 9.31
CA ARG A 320 -11.95 22.18 8.99
C ARG A 320 -11.43 20.79 9.35
N THR A 321 -10.17 20.48 9.07
CA THR A 321 -9.62 19.13 9.27
C THR A 321 -9.13 18.88 10.69
N GLY A 322 -9.06 19.94 11.51
CA GLY A 322 -8.42 19.90 12.82
C GLY A 322 -6.89 19.87 12.72
N PRO A 323 -6.20 20.06 13.85
CA PRO A 323 -4.74 19.95 13.91
C PRO A 323 -4.32 18.54 13.51
N SER A 324 -3.31 18.45 12.63
CA SER A 324 -2.71 17.17 12.22
C SER A 324 -2.35 16.36 13.48
N PRO A 325 -2.65 15.05 13.55
CA PRO A 325 -2.46 14.22 14.75
C PRO A 325 -1.00 14.08 15.24
N GLY A 326 -0.02 14.69 14.55
CA GLY A 326 1.37 14.80 14.98
C GLY A 326 1.79 16.19 15.46
N ALA A 327 0.88 17.16 15.53
CA ALA A 327 1.14 18.52 16.05
C ALA A 327 0.71 18.69 17.52
N ALA A 328 -0.07 17.75 18.06
CA ALA A 328 -0.36 17.68 19.49
C ALA A 328 0.91 17.22 20.22
N GLU A 329 1.45 18.10 21.07
CA GLU A 329 2.54 17.85 22.02
C GLU A 329 3.96 17.70 21.44
N ALA A 330 4.49 18.81 20.90
CA ALA A 330 5.88 19.10 21.22
C ALA A 330 5.95 19.34 22.75
N PRO A 331 6.67 18.53 23.53
CA PRO A 331 6.74 18.72 24.98
C PRO A 331 7.27 20.13 25.25
N ALA A 332 6.58 20.86 26.11
CA ALA A 332 7.03 22.17 26.57
C ALA A 332 8.44 22.02 27.14
N SER A 333 9.43 22.51 26.41
CA SER A 333 10.82 22.56 26.85
C SER A 333 10.86 23.40 28.13
N ARG A 334 11.06 22.74 29.27
CA ARG A 334 11.46 23.37 30.53
C ARG A 334 12.96 23.63 30.52
#